data_AF-A0A2I4ALB3-F1
#
_entry.id   AF-A0A2I4ALB3-F1
#
_cell.length_a   1.000
_cell.length_b   1.000
_cell.length_c   1.000
_cell.angle_alpha   90.00
_cell.angle_beta   90.00
_cell.angle_gamma   90.00
#
_symmetry.space_group_name_H-M   'P 1'
#
loop_
_entity.id
_entity.type
_entity.pdbx_description
1 polymer ?
#
loop_
_entity_poly.entity_id
_entity_poly.type
_entity_poly.pdbx_seq_one_letter_code
_entity_poly.pdbx_strand_id
1 'polypeptide(L)'
;MDMKKRVSLELRHRSPAEVQELVLDNCRSGEGKIEGITEEFSNLELLSLINVGLTSVADLPKLPKLKRLELSDNRISGGLEVLAERLVNLTHLNLSGNKFKDLSTLEPLVGGA
;
A
#
# COMPACT_ATOMS: atom_id res chain seq x y z
N MET A 1 8.24 13.55 7.13
CA MET A 1 8.70 12.57 8.12
C MET A 1 8.93 11.23 7.42
N ASP A 2 9.92 10.45 7.82
CA ASP A 2 10.19 9.12 7.24
C ASP A 2 9.06 8.11 7.52
N MET A 3 8.80 7.18 6.59
CA MET A 3 7.72 6.20 6.69
C MET A 3 7.85 5.26 7.90
N LYS A 4 9.04 4.72 8.18
CA LYS A 4 9.25 3.82 9.34
C LYS A 4 8.94 4.55 10.65
N LYS A 5 9.37 5.82 10.75
CA LYS A 5 9.03 6.68 11.90
C LYS A 5 7.52 6.92 12.01
N ARG A 6 6.83 7.13 10.88
CA ARG A 6 5.37 7.28 10.87
C ARG A 6 4.69 6.01 11.38
N VAL A 7 5.10 4.83 10.90
CA VAL A 7 4.56 3.54 11.35
C VAL A 7 4.70 3.38 12.86
N SER A 8 5.88 3.65 13.43
CA SER A 8 6.10 3.59 14.88
C SER A 8 5.15 4.52 15.66
N LEU A 9 4.86 5.70 15.13
CA LEU A 9 3.93 6.65 15.76
C LEU A 9 2.47 6.18 15.69
N GLU A 10 2.05 5.56 14.59
CA GLU A 10 0.68 5.03 14.44
C GLU A 10 0.44 3.78 15.29
N LEU A 11 1.47 2.96 15.51
CA LEU A 11 1.41 1.79 16.39
C LEU A 11 1.18 2.20 17.85
N ARG A 12 1.82 3.27 18.32
CA ARG A 12 1.78 3.71 19.73
C ARG A 12 2.22 2.59 20.68
N HIS A 13 1.28 2.00 21.41
CA HIS A 13 1.50 0.89 22.35
C HIS A 13 0.88 -0.43 21.88
N ARG A 14 0.35 -0.46 20.65
CA ARG A 14 -0.26 -1.65 20.05
C ARG A 14 0.80 -2.44 19.28
N SER A 15 0.63 -3.75 19.25
CA SER A 15 1.32 -4.60 18.29
C SER A 15 0.75 -4.39 16.88
N PRO A 16 1.53 -4.66 15.81
CA PRO A 16 1.04 -4.58 14.43
C PRO A 16 -0.24 -5.39 14.18
N ALA A 17 -0.37 -6.55 14.83
CA ALA A 17 -1.53 -7.43 14.69
C ALA A 17 -2.82 -6.85 15.29
N GLU A 18 -2.75 -5.82 16.14
CA GLU A 18 -3.94 -5.16 16.70
C GLU A 18 -4.44 -4.00 15.83
N VAL A 19 -3.70 -3.62 14.78
CA VAL A 19 -4.04 -2.49 13.92
C VAL A 19 -4.94 -2.94 12.77
N GLN A 20 -6.12 -2.31 12.66
CA GLN A 20 -7.06 -2.50 11.54
C GLN A 20 -6.94 -1.40 10.48
N GLU A 21 -6.51 -0.20 10.87
CA GLU A 21 -6.36 0.93 9.96
C GLU A 21 -5.00 1.59 10.18
N LEU A 22 -4.29 1.83 9.09
CA LEU A 22 -2.98 2.47 9.09
C LEU A 22 -2.95 3.59 8.05
N VAL A 23 -2.82 4.83 8.52
CA VAL A 23 -2.78 6.04 7.68
C VAL A 23 -1.39 6.65 7.73
N LEU A 24 -0.67 6.58 6.60
CA LEU A 24 0.72 7.02 6.48
C LEU A 24 0.88 8.21 5.54
N ASP A 25 -0.21 8.88 5.20
CA ASP A 25 -0.24 9.96 4.23
C ASP A 25 0.78 11.06 4.54
N ASN A 26 1.33 11.65 3.47
CA ASN A 26 2.28 12.76 3.52
C ASN A 26 3.58 12.45 4.31
N CYS A 27 3.88 11.17 4.57
CA CYS A 27 5.22 10.75 4.97
C CYS A 27 6.14 10.66 3.73
N ARG A 28 7.38 10.20 3.92
CA ARG A 28 8.37 10.03 2.85
C ARG A 28 8.80 8.58 2.82
N SER A 29 8.59 7.91 1.68
CA SER A 29 9.23 6.62 1.37
C SER A 29 10.72 6.79 1.08
N GLY A 30 11.56 5.88 1.56
CA GLY A 30 12.91 5.69 1.06
C GLY A 30 12.89 5.07 -0.35
N GLU A 31 13.61 5.68 -1.29
CA GLU A 31 13.74 5.19 -2.68
C GLU A 31 12.42 4.91 -3.43
N GLY A 32 11.31 5.51 -3.00
CA GLY A 32 9.99 5.25 -3.59
C GLY A 32 9.40 3.87 -3.24
N LYS A 33 9.87 3.25 -2.14
CA LYS A 33 9.46 1.93 -1.67
C LYS A 33 8.68 1.98 -0.36
N ILE A 34 7.90 0.94 -0.10
CA ILE A 34 7.16 0.78 1.15
C ILE A 34 8.11 0.28 2.23
N GLU A 35 8.04 0.89 3.42
CA GLU A 35 8.95 0.61 4.52
C GLU A 35 8.20 0.55 5.86
N GLY A 36 8.55 -0.45 6.68
CA GLY A 36 7.97 -0.62 8.02
C GLY A 36 6.60 -1.29 8.07
N ILE A 37 6.01 -1.63 6.93
CA ILE A 37 4.82 -2.47 6.82
C ILE A 37 5.27 -3.91 6.56
N THR A 38 4.87 -4.84 7.43
CA THR A 38 5.24 -6.27 7.39
C THR A 38 3.99 -7.16 7.39
N GLU A 39 4.16 -8.48 7.25
CA GLU A 39 3.05 -9.45 7.37
C GLU A 39 2.45 -9.52 8.79
N GLU A 40 3.10 -8.90 9.79
CA GLU A 40 2.59 -8.85 11.17
C GLU A 40 1.32 -7.99 11.29
N PHE A 41 1.07 -7.09 10.33
CA PHE A 41 -0.18 -6.33 10.19
C PHE A 41 -1.34 -7.20 9.66
N SER A 42 -1.47 -8.40 10.23
CA SER A 42 -2.36 -9.48 9.80
C SER A 42 -3.86 -9.15 9.91
N ASN A 43 -4.23 -8.15 10.71
CA ASN A 43 -5.60 -7.66 10.87
C ASN A 43 -5.90 -6.35 10.14
N LEU A 44 -4.95 -5.85 9.33
CA LEU A 44 -5.12 -4.59 8.62
C LEU A 44 -6.21 -4.70 7.55
N GLU A 45 -7.20 -3.83 7.63
CA GLU A 45 -8.33 -3.73 6.68
C GLU A 45 -8.21 -2.50 5.77
N LEU A 46 -7.58 -1.43 6.26
CA LEU A 46 -7.36 -0.18 5.51
C LEU A 46 -5.89 0.25 5.61
N LEU A 47 -5.29 0.51 4.45
CA LEU A 47 -3.97 1.11 4.34
C LEU A 47 -4.03 2.35 3.44
N SER A 48 -3.59 3.50 3.98
CA SER A 48 -3.49 4.76 3.23
C SER A 48 -2.04 5.21 3.11
N LEU A 49 -1.59 5.41 1.86
CA LEU A 49 -0.23 5.77 1.47
C LEU A 49 -0.27 6.96 0.49
N ILE A 50 -1.13 7.94 0.75
CA ILE A 50 -1.34 9.08 -0.14
C ILE A 50 -0.15 10.04 -0.09
N ASN A 51 0.34 10.45 -1.26
CA ASN A 51 1.41 11.45 -1.39
C ASN A 51 2.65 11.11 -0.54
N VAL A 52 3.12 9.85 -0.62
CA VAL A 52 4.33 9.42 0.13
C VAL A 52 5.56 9.27 -0.76
N GLY A 53 5.39 9.41 -2.08
CA GLY A 53 6.47 9.40 -3.06
C GLY A 53 6.79 8.03 -3.64
N LEU A 54 5.86 7.06 -3.56
CA LEU A 54 6.06 5.71 -4.08
C LEU A 54 6.27 5.70 -5.58
N THR A 55 7.21 4.89 -6.05
CA THR A 55 7.40 4.55 -7.46
C THR A 55 7.02 3.10 -7.76
N SER A 56 6.89 2.26 -6.72
CA SER A 56 6.53 0.85 -6.83
C SER A 56 5.73 0.39 -5.61
N VAL A 57 4.97 -0.69 -5.80
CA VAL A 57 4.22 -1.41 -4.75
C VAL A 57 4.77 -2.82 -4.50
N ALA A 58 5.89 -3.19 -5.12
CA ALA A 58 6.47 -4.53 -5.06
C ALA A 58 6.82 -5.01 -3.64
N ASP A 59 7.06 -4.08 -2.72
CA ASP A 59 7.41 -4.35 -1.32
C ASP A 59 6.18 -4.53 -0.40
N LEU A 60 4.95 -4.47 -0.91
CA LEU A 60 3.75 -4.73 -0.09
C LEU A 60 3.78 -6.16 0.45
N PRO A 61 3.71 -6.39 1.77
CA PRO A 61 3.61 -7.74 2.30
C PRO A 61 2.26 -8.38 1.95
N LYS A 62 2.11 -9.69 2.23
CA LYS A 62 0.78 -10.32 2.22
C LYS A 62 -0.08 -9.72 3.34
N LEU A 63 -1.23 -9.17 2.97
CA LEU A 63 -2.17 -8.56 3.90
C LEU A 63 -3.56 -9.16 3.64
N PRO A 64 -3.82 -10.37 4.17
CA PRO A 64 -4.98 -11.17 3.77
C PRO A 64 -6.31 -10.56 4.18
N LYS A 65 -6.35 -9.59 5.10
CA LYS A 65 -7.59 -8.90 5.51
C LYS A 65 -7.76 -7.51 4.90
N LEU A 66 -6.81 -7.06 4.07
CA LEU A 66 -6.86 -5.71 3.51
C LEU A 66 -8.00 -5.61 2.50
N LYS A 67 -8.92 -4.67 2.74
CA LYS A 67 -10.10 -4.42 1.91
C LYS A 67 -9.97 -3.11 1.14
N ARG A 68 -9.23 -2.13 1.68
CA ARG A 68 -9.05 -0.81 1.09
C ARG A 68 -7.60 -0.38 1.06
N LEU A 69 -7.15 0.04 -0.12
CA LEU A 69 -5.81 0.56 -0.36
C LEU A 69 -5.88 1.90 -1.11
N GLU A 70 -5.38 2.96 -0.47
CA GLU A 70 -5.29 4.31 -1.05
C GLU A 70 -3.83 4.60 -1.44
N LEU A 71 -3.57 4.77 -2.74
CA LEU A 71 -2.24 5.04 -3.29
C LEU A 71 -2.20 6.33 -4.13
N SER A 72 -3.16 7.24 -3.91
CA SER A 72 -3.25 8.45 -4.71
C SER A 72 -2.04 9.37 -4.54
N ASP A 73 -1.78 10.19 -5.56
CA ASP A 73 -0.71 11.19 -5.58
C ASP A 73 0.70 10.61 -5.36
N ASN A 74 0.95 9.42 -5.90
CA ASN A 74 2.27 8.81 -5.97
C ASN A 74 2.85 8.89 -7.39
N ARG A 75 3.90 8.12 -7.67
CA ARG A 75 4.60 8.06 -8.96
C ARG A 75 4.68 6.64 -9.50
N ILE A 76 3.72 5.79 -9.11
CA ILE A 76 3.65 4.39 -9.55
C ILE A 76 3.34 4.37 -11.05
N SER A 77 4.01 3.50 -11.79
CA SER A 77 3.86 3.41 -13.25
C SER A 77 3.71 1.97 -13.75
N GLY A 78 3.50 0.99 -12.86
CA GLY A 78 3.36 -0.44 -13.20
C GLY A 78 3.61 -1.34 -11.99
N GLY A 79 3.83 -2.64 -12.24
CA GLY A 79 4.15 -3.62 -11.20
C GLY A 79 2.95 -3.95 -10.30
N LEU A 80 1.73 -3.95 -10.86
CA LEU A 80 0.49 -4.10 -10.12
C LEU A 80 0.10 -5.56 -9.88
N GLU A 81 0.81 -6.52 -10.48
CA GLU A 81 0.62 -7.97 -10.31
C GLU A 81 0.68 -8.35 -8.82
N VAL A 82 1.57 -7.70 -8.07
CA VAL A 82 1.74 -7.90 -6.62
C VAL A 82 0.47 -7.61 -5.83
N LEU A 83 -0.38 -6.68 -6.30
CA LEU A 83 -1.64 -6.35 -5.62
C LEU A 83 -2.61 -7.52 -5.71
N ALA A 84 -2.73 -8.14 -6.89
CA ALA A 84 -3.56 -9.32 -7.11
C ALA A 84 -3.03 -10.53 -6.31
N GLU A 85 -1.72 -10.73 -6.29
CA GLU A 85 -1.09 -11.87 -5.59
C GLU A 85 -1.17 -11.78 -4.06
N ARG A 86 -1.02 -10.58 -3.49
CA ARG A 86 -0.81 -10.40 -2.04
C ARG A 86 -2.04 -9.86 -1.29
N LEU A 87 -2.96 -9.20 -2.00
CA LEU A 87 -4.13 -8.53 -1.41
C LEU A 87 -5.44 -9.18 -1.90
N VAL A 88 -5.56 -10.48 -1.68
CA VAL A 88 -6.64 -11.34 -2.22
C VAL A 88 -8.07 -10.91 -1.83
N ASN A 89 -8.23 -10.08 -0.79
CA ASN A 89 -9.53 -9.58 -0.33
C ASN A 89 -9.73 -8.07 -0.61
N LEU A 90 -8.89 -7.47 -1.46
CA LEU A 90 -8.98 -6.06 -1.79
C LEU A 90 -10.25 -5.79 -2.61
N THR A 91 -11.07 -4.85 -2.14
CA THR A 91 -12.33 -4.46 -2.80
C THR A 91 -12.33 -3.00 -3.23
N HIS A 92 -11.45 -2.19 -2.65
CA HIS A 92 -11.32 -0.77 -2.94
C HIS A 92 -9.84 -0.44 -3.18
N LEU A 93 -9.55 0.12 -4.36
CA LEU A 93 -8.22 0.55 -4.76
C LEU A 93 -8.30 1.92 -5.42
N ASN A 94 -7.53 2.88 -4.90
CA ASN A 94 -7.39 4.20 -5.51
C ASN A 94 -5.97 4.42 -6.03
N LEU A 95 -5.86 4.63 -7.33
CA LEU A 95 -4.61 4.80 -8.06
C LEU A 95 -4.50 6.19 -8.73
N SER A 96 -5.40 7.12 -8.41
CA SER A 96 -5.41 8.47 -8.99
C SER A 96 -4.09 9.23 -8.76
N GLY A 97 -3.73 10.13 -9.67
CA GLY A 97 -2.51 10.95 -9.50
C GLY A 97 -1.17 10.22 -9.69
N ASN A 98 -1.17 8.97 -10.18
CA ASN A 98 0.03 8.21 -10.51
C ASN A 98 0.51 8.41 -11.97
N LYS A 99 1.48 7.61 -12.44
CA LYS A 99 2.16 7.76 -13.74
C LYS A 99 1.86 6.61 -14.71
N PHE A 100 0.61 6.14 -14.72
CA PHE A 100 0.15 5.14 -15.68
C PHE A 100 0.03 5.75 -17.08
N LYS A 101 0.70 5.14 -18.05
CA LYS A 101 0.78 5.66 -19.43
C LYS A 101 -0.43 5.27 -20.26
N ASP A 102 -0.92 4.06 -20.07
CA ASP A 102 -1.98 3.43 -20.85
C ASP A 102 -2.74 2.40 -20.00
N LEU A 103 -3.85 1.90 -20.56
CA LEU A 103 -4.69 0.90 -19.91
C LEU A 103 -4.00 -0.46 -19.72
N SER A 104 -3.03 -0.81 -20.58
CA SER A 104 -2.31 -2.10 -20.45
C SER A 104 -1.54 -2.21 -19.14
N THR A 105 -1.11 -1.08 -18.57
CA THR A 105 -0.47 -1.06 -17.26
C THR A 105 -1.40 -1.53 -16.12
N LEU A 106 -2.72 -1.51 -16.35
CA LEU A 106 -3.73 -1.92 -15.37
C LEU A 106 -4.26 -3.35 -15.60
N GLU A 107 -3.85 -4.02 -16.68
CA GLU A 107 -4.24 -5.41 -16.98
C GLU A 107 -4.06 -6.38 -15.81
N PRO A 108 -2.98 -6.30 -15.00
CA PRO A 108 -2.81 -7.17 -13.83
C PRO A 108 -3.95 -7.08 -12.80
N LEU A 109 -4.75 -6.01 -12.81
CA LEU A 109 -5.88 -5.82 -11.91
C LEU A 109 -7.20 -6.39 -12.46
N VAL A 110 -7.28 -6.65 -13.77
CA VAL A 110 -8.50 -7.07 -14.46
C VAL A 110 -8.66 -8.60 -14.42
N GLY A 111 -7.59 -9.34 -14.10
CA GLY A 111 -7.58 -10.80 -14.09
C GLY A 111 -6.74 -11.38 -12.95
N GLY A 112 -7.34 -11.49 -11.76
CA GLY A 112 -6.94 -12.48 -10.77
C GLY A 112 -7.93 -13.65 -10.85
N ALA A 113 -7.51 -14.75 -11.46
CA ALA A 113 -8.06 -16.07 -11.13
C ALA A 113 -7.42 -16.56 -9.84
#